data_AF-R4LJ47-F1
#
_entry.id   AF-R4LJ47-F1
#
_cell.length_a   1.000
_cell.length_b   1.000
_cell.length_c   1.000
_cell.angle_alpha   90.00
_cell.angle_beta   90.00
_cell.angle_gamma   90.00
#
_symmetry.space_group_name_H-M   'P 1'
#
loop_
_entity.id
_entity.type
_entity.pdbx_description
1 polymer ?
#
loop_
_entity_poly.entity_id
_entity_poly.type
_entity_poly.pdbx_seq_one_letter_code
_entity_poly.pdbx_strand_id
1 'polypeptide(L)'
;MPHTAAAVYGMSRPTIAGTRSALTARSAAVAASQWDQVLAAAGLTGTETDTRSLEQLFTAMTAAGGVVAQCGQAQHIRLECHTRLTAVQELLQAA
;
A
#
# COMPACT_ATOMS: atom_id res chain seq x y z
N MET A 1 20.43 7.21 5.78
CA MET A 1 19.14 7.93 5.67
C MET A 1 18.26 7.11 4.74
N PRO A 2 17.15 6.49 5.18
CA PRO A 2 16.27 5.80 4.24
C PRO A 2 15.66 6.85 3.30
N HIS A 3 15.60 6.52 2.01
CA HIS A 3 15.11 7.40 0.96
C HIS A 3 13.60 7.57 1.14
N THR A 4 13.17 8.63 1.82
CA THR A 4 11.74 8.97 1.92
C THR A 4 11.29 9.35 0.52
N ALA A 5 10.48 8.50 -0.12
CA ALA A 5 9.78 8.86 -1.35
C ALA A 5 9.11 10.22 -1.14
N ALA A 6 9.45 11.21 -1.97
CA ALA A 6 8.97 12.58 -1.80
C ALA A 6 7.44 12.59 -1.75
N ALA A 7 6.87 13.14 -0.66
CA ALA A 7 5.43 13.23 -0.53
C ALA A 7 4.91 14.28 -1.52
N VAL A 8 4.02 13.86 -2.42
CA VAL A 8 3.40 14.74 -3.42
C VAL A 8 2.12 15.32 -2.82
N TYR A 9 2.06 16.64 -2.67
CA TYR A 9 0.97 17.35 -1.98
C TYR A 9 0.63 16.77 -0.59
N GLY A 10 1.66 16.34 0.16
CA GLY A 10 1.48 15.73 1.49
C GLY A 10 1.02 14.27 1.47
N MET A 11 0.85 13.66 0.29
CA MET A 11 0.54 12.24 0.13
C MET A 11 1.82 11.45 -0.10
N SER A 12 2.13 10.51 0.79
CA SER A 12 3.22 9.54 0.58
C SER A 12 2.74 8.31 -0.16
N ARG A 13 3.61 7.77 -1.03
CA ARG A 13 3.40 6.46 -1.67
C ARG A 13 3.17 5.39 -0.59
N PRO A 14 2.16 4.53 -0.73
CA PRO A 14 2.00 3.37 0.15
C PRO A 14 3.23 2.46 0.16
N THR A 15 3.47 1.80 1.28
CA THR A 15 4.51 0.76 1.43
C THR A 15 3.89 -0.48 2.06
N ILE A 16 4.54 -1.64 1.92
CA ILE A 16 4.06 -2.88 2.55
C ILE A 16 4.02 -2.70 4.08
N ALA A 17 5.09 -2.17 4.68
CA ALA A 17 5.13 -1.87 6.10
C ALA A 17 4.04 -0.87 6.53
N GLY A 18 3.84 0.21 5.77
CA GLY A 18 2.79 1.19 6.03
C GLY A 18 1.38 0.59 5.91
N THR A 19 1.19 -0.35 4.99
CA THR A 19 -0.06 -1.11 4.83
C THR A 19 -0.32 -1.99 6.04
N ARG A 20 0.70 -2.71 6.54
CA ARG A 20 0.61 -3.50 7.77
C ARG A 20 0.23 -2.62 8.96
N SER A 21 0.89 -1.47 9.11
CA SER A 21 0.60 -0.52 10.18
C SER A 21 -0.83 0.01 10.09
N ALA A 22 -1.31 0.35 8.90
CA ALA A 22 -2.69 0.81 8.69
C ALA A 22 -3.73 -0.27 9.02
N LEU A 23 -3.48 -1.52 8.62
CA LEU A 23 -4.35 -2.64 8.97
C LEU A 23 -4.34 -2.89 10.49
N THR A 24 -3.17 -2.84 11.13
CA THR A 24 -3.01 -3.01 12.58
C THR A 24 -3.75 -1.93 13.36
N ALA A 25 -3.66 -0.67 12.93
CA ALA A 25 -4.37 0.45 13.53
C ALA A 25 -5.91 0.30 13.42
N ARG A 26 -6.39 -0.38 12.37
CA ARG A 26 -7.82 -0.67 12.19
C ARG A 26 -8.28 -1.88 13.00
N SER A 27 -7.48 -2.94 13.04
CA SER A 27 -7.73 -4.17 13.79
C SER A 27 -6.46 -4.97 14.03
N ALA A 28 -5.91 -4.88 15.24
CA ALA A 28 -4.68 -5.58 15.63
C ALA A 28 -4.84 -7.12 15.56
N ALA A 29 -5.99 -7.65 15.97
CA ALA A 29 -6.25 -9.09 15.95
C ALA A 29 -6.31 -9.65 14.52
N VAL A 30 -6.95 -8.93 13.60
CA VAL A 30 -7.01 -9.32 12.19
C VAL A 30 -5.63 -9.19 11.54
N ALA A 31 -4.91 -8.11 11.81
CA ALA A 31 -3.54 -7.94 11.31
C ALA A 31 -2.62 -9.07 11.79
N ALA A 32 -2.69 -9.46 13.07
CA ALA A 32 -1.86 -10.55 13.59
C ALA A 32 -2.18 -11.91 12.96
N SER A 33 -3.45 -12.19 12.66
CA SER A 33 -3.88 -13.52 12.17
C SER A 33 -3.84 -13.68 10.65
N GLN A 34 -4.08 -12.60 9.89
CA GLN A 34 -4.24 -12.68 8.44
C GLN A 34 -3.06 -12.10 7.65
N TRP A 35 -2.20 -11.28 8.26
CA TRP A 35 -1.13 -10.61 7.51
C TRP A 35 -0.16 -11.59 6.84
N ASP A 36 0.30 -12.61 7.57
CA ASP A 36 1.24 -13.58 7.02
C ASP A 36 0.58 -14.46 5.94
N GLN A 37 -0.73 -14.73 6.07
CA GLN A 37 -1.51 -15.45 5.05
C GLN A 37 -1.65 -14.63 3.77
N VAL A 38 -1.88 -13.31 3.90
CA VAL A 38 -1.96 -12.39 2.78
C VAL A 38 -0.60 -12.29 2.06
N LEU A 39 0.51 -12.18 2.81
CA LEU A 39 1.85 -12.19 2.24
C LEU A 39 2.13 -13.50 1.48
N ALA A 40 1.80 -14.65 2.08
CA ALA A 40 1.96 -15.94 1.43
C ALA A 40 1.10 -16.07 0.16
N ALA A 41 -0.15 -15.62 0.19
CA ALA A 41 -1.04 -15.63 -0.98
C ALA A 41 -0.57 -14.70 -2.10
N ALA A 42 0.10 -13.59 -1.75
CA ALA A 42 0.70 -12.67 -2.71
C ALA A 42 2.09 -13.14 -3.21
N GLY A 43 2.70 -14.16 -2.59
CA GLY A 43 4.07 -14.60 -2.88
C GLY A 43 5.14 -13.62 -2.43
N LEU A 44 4.90 -12.89 -1.33
CA LEU A 44 5.74 -11.81 -0.83
C LEU A 44 6.40 -12.15 0.51
N THR A 45 7.56 -11.53 0.76
CA THR A 45 8.31 -11.61 2.02
C THR A 45 7.97 -10.49 2.99
N GLY A 46 7.37 -9.41 2.49
CA GLY A 46 7.00 -8.23 3.27
C GLY A 46 8.04 -7.11 3.26
N THR A 47 9.13 -7.27 2.51
CA THR A 47 10.24 -6.32 2.42
C THR A 47 10.30 -5.58 1.07
N GLU A 48 9.43 -5.98 0.14
CA GLU A 48 9.39 -5.45 -1.21
C GLU A 48 8.96 -3.97 -1.22
N THR A 49 9.56 -3.23 -2.15
CA THR A 49 9.34 -1.78 -2.29
C THR A 49 8.76 -1.39 -3.63
N ASP A 50 8.79 -2.28 -4.62
CA ASP A 50 8.32 -2.02 -5.98
C ASP A 50 6.77 -1.98 -6.05
N THR A 51 6.25 -1.44 -7.15
CA THR A 51 4.81 -1.22 -7.32
C THR A 51 4.06 -2.52 -7.59
N ARG A 52 4.68 -3.46 -8.32
CA ARG A 52 4.05 -4.74 -8.64
C ARG A 52 3.78 -5.54 -7.38
N SER A 53 4.73 -5.56 -6.44
CA SER A 53 4.56 -6.21 -5.14
C SER A 53 3.42 -5.56 -4.32
N LEU A 54 3.24 -4.24 -4.37
CA LEU A 54 2.09 -3.58 -3.75
C LEU A 54 0.76 -3.99 -4.40
N GLU A 55 0.69 -4.06 -5.73
CA GLU A 55 -0.51 -4.49 -6.46
C GLU A 55 -0.87 -5.96 -6.15
N GLN A 56 0.13 -6.84 -6.08
CA GLN A 56 -0.05 -8.23 -5.66
C GLN A 56 -0.58 -8.32 -4.22
N LEU A 57 0.01 -7.53 -3.31
CA LEU A 57 -0.47 -7.44 -1.93
C LEU A 57 -1.93 -6.98 -1.86
N PHE A 58 -2.30 -5.91 -2.56
CA PHE A 58 -3.66 -5.36 -2.51
C PHE A 58 -4.70 -6.30 -3.13
N THR A 59 -4.31 -7.06 -4.17
CA THR A 59 -5.13 -8.12 -4.75
C THR A 59 -5.38 -9.23 -3.73
N ALA A 60 -4.34 -9.73 -3.06
CA ALA A 60 -4.46 -10.73 -2.01
C ALA A 60 -5.30 -10.23 -0.81
N MET A 61 -5.11 -8.98 -0.39
CA MET A 61 -5.91 -8.35 0.66
C MET A 61 -7.40 -8.28 0.27
N THR A 62 -7.70 -7.91 -0.97
CA THR A 62 -9.07 -7.84 -1.48
C THR A 62 -9.74 -9.22 -1.48
N ALA A 63 -8.99 -10.26 -1.86
CA ALA A 63 -9.48 -11.64 -1.84
C ALA A 63 -9.73 -12.19 -0.43
N ALA A 64 -8.98 -11.72 0.59
CA ALA A 64 -9.16 -12.14 1.99
C ALA A 64 -10.50 -11.69 2.61
N GLY A 65 -11.16 -10.67 2.04
CA GLY A 65 -12.47 -10.20 2.49
C GLY A 65 -12.43 -9.35 3.78
N GLY A 66 -13.62 -8.96 4.25
CA GLY A 66 -13.81 -8.22 5.50
C GLY A 66 -13.01 -6.91 5.58
N VAL A 67 -12.46 -6.63 6.76
CA VAL A 67 -11.67 -5.42 7.01
C VAL A 67 -10.33 -5.41 6.26
N VAL A 68 -9.78 -6.60 5.95
CA VAL A 68 -8.54 -6.73 5.17
C VAL A 68 -8.80 -6.25 3.74
N ALA A 69 -9.90 -6.68 3.13
CA ALA A 69 -10.28 -6.23 1.80
C ALA A 69 -10.52 -4.72 1.74
N GLN A 70 -11.23 -4.15 2.73
CA GLN A 70 -11.44 -2.71 2.81
C GLN A 70 -10.10 -1.94 2.93
N CYS A 71 -9.17 -2.45 3.72
CA CYS A 71 -7.84 -1.86 3.85
C CYS A 71 -7.06 -1.95 2.53
N GLY A 72 -7.07 -3.11 1.86
CA GLY A 72 -6.42 -3.31 0.56
C GLY A 72 -6.96 -2.35 -0.51
N GLN A 73 -8.29 -2.21 -0.59
CA GLN A 73 -8.95 -1.26 -1.50
C GLN A 73 -8.56 0.20 -1.20
N ALA A 74 -8.52 0.58 0.07
CA ALA A 74 -8.10 1.93 0.47
C ALA A 74 -6.63 2.21 0.08
N GLN A 75 -5.73 1.23 0.24
CA GLN A 75 -4.33 1.40 -0.17
C GLN A 75 -4.16 1.44 -1.69
N HIS A 76 -4.96 0.67 -2.43
CA HIS A 76 -4.98 0.73 -3.89
C HIS A 76 -5.37 2.13 -4.38
N ILE A 77 -6.45 2.70 -3.84
CA ILE A 77 -6.86 4.09 -4.15
C ILE A 77 -5.74 5.07 -3.82
N ARG A 78 -5.09 4.94 -2.66
CA ARG A 78 -3.98 5.83 -2.28
C ARG A 78 -2.79 5.73 -3.24
N LEU A 79 -2.47 4.54 -3.72
CA LEU A 79 -1.40 4.34 -4.71
C LEU A 79 -1.76 5.01 -6.04
N GLU A 80 -2.97 4.80 -6.55
CA GLU A 80 -3.44 5.46 -7.77
C GLU A 80 -3.44 6.98 -7.65
N CYS A 81 -3.97 7.51 -6.54
CA CYS A 81 -3.98 8.95 -6.27
C CYS A 81 -2.56 9.51 -6.26
N HIS A 82 -1.63 8.85 -5.55
CA HIS A 82 -0.23 9.26 -5.53
C HIS A 82 0.38 9.29 -6.93
N THR A 83 0.18 8.24 -7.73
CA THR A 83 0.69 8.15 -9.11
C THR A 83 0.15 9.30 -9.98
N ARG A 84 -1.17 9.55 -9.94
CA ARG A 84 -1.80 10.63 -10.73
C ARG A 84 -1.33 12.01 -10.28
N LEU A 85 -1.22 12.24 -8.97
CA LEU A 85 -0.74 13.52 -8.44
C LEU A 85 0.74 13.77 -8.78
N THR A 86 1.56 12.72 -8.76
CA THR A 86 2.97 12.80 -9.17
C THR A 86 3.06 13.24 -10.63
N ALA A 87 2.30 12.59 -11.51
CA ALA A 87 2.26 12.97 -12.93
C ALA A 87 1.80 14.42 -13.15
N VAL A 88 0.81 14.91 -12.39
CA VAL A 88 0.38 16.32 -12.45
C VAL A 88 1.50 17.26 -11.98
N GLN A 89 2.19 16.94 -10.89
CA GLN A 89 3.30 17.74 -10.40
C GLN A 89 4.44 17.82 -11.42
N GLU A 90 4.79 16.71 -12.06
CA GLU A 90 5.80 16.66 -13.12
C GLU A 90 5.43 17.56 -14.31
N LEU A 91 4.16 17.54 -14.73
CA LEU A 91 3.66 18.42 -15.79
C LEU A 91 3.75 19.90 -15.42
N LEU A 92 3.40 20.27 -14.18
CA LEU A 92 3.47 21.65 -13.70
C LEU A 92 4.91 22.15 -13.55
N GLN A 93 5.87 21.26 -13.26
CA GLN A 93 7.28 21.60 -13.15
C GLN A 93 7.99 21.72 -14.51
N ALA A 94 7.41 21.13 -15.56
CA ALA A 94 7.91 21.21 -16.92
C ALA A 94 7.35 22.39 -17.73
N ALA A 95 6.36 23.12 -17.20
CA ALA A 95 5.72 24.28 -17.80
C ALA A 95 6.37 25.60 -17.35
#